data_AF-A0A926Z2C9-F1
#
_entry.id   AF-A0A926Z2C9-F1
#
_cell.length_a   1.000
_cell.length_b   1.000
_cell.length_c   1.000
_cell.angle_alpha   90.00
_cell.angle_beta   90.00
_cell.angle_gamma   90.00
#
_symmetry.space_group_name_H-M   'P 1'
#
loop_
_entity.id
_entity.type
_entity.pdbx_description
1 polymer ?
#
loop_
_entity_poly.entity_id
_entity_poly.type
_entity_poly.pdbx_seq_one_letter_code
_entity_poly.pdbx_strand_id
1 'polypeptide(L)'
;MTYKRCRVKLHAQGIVLRDIVKGAEIKTKKQQVCRKGEFLVAEIDAKIGGIGIVPENLDGAIVSSHYFLFEINESLINKQFLNFFIRTPIFCDQIAAQGSTNYAAIRPSDVLGYSIPLPPLEEQRRIVGRVEELVGKIGEVRSLRQKALEETMLIYKSAVASLIQPNTNKSHIPHPKLSQR
;
A
#
# COMPACT_ATOMS: atom_id res chain seq x y z
N MET A 1 20.71 -15.31 17.85
CA MET A 1 20.39 -14.95 16.45
C MET A 1 19.04 -14.25 16.40
N THR A 2 18.94 -13.15 15.65
CA THR A 2 17.70 -12.39 15.40
C THR A 2 17.12 -12.74 14.04
N TYR A 3 15.80 -12.59 13.89
CA TYR A 3 15.06 -12.92 12.69
C TYR A 3 14.10 -11.80 12.33
N LYS A 4 14.02 -11.45 11.04
CA LYS A 4 12.97 -10.58 10.50
C LYS A 4 11.70 -11.40 10.37
N ARG A 5 10.58 -10.94 10.92
CA ARG A 5 9.27 -11.53 10.63
C ARG A 5 8.49 -10.62 9.72
N CYS A 6 7.83 -11.18 8.72
CA CYS A 6 6.95 -10.41 7.84
C CYS A 6 5.48 -10.80 8.05
N ARG A 7 4.60 -9.96 7.50
CA ARG A 7 3.16 -10.22 7.44
C ARG A 7 2.60 -9.67 6.15
N VAL A 8 1.52 -10.25 5.69
CA VAL A 8 0.70 -9.66 4.61
C VAL A 8 -0.07 -8.45 5.15
N LYS A 9 -0.35 -7.49 4.28
CA LYS A 9 -1.37 -6.47 4.48
C LYS A 9 -2.66 -6.94 3.83
N LEU A 10 -3.78 -6.51 4.41
CA LEU A 10 -5.10 -6.75 3.85
C LEU A 10 -5.29 -5.98 2.53
N HIS A 11 -6.32 -6.36 1.78
CA HIS A 11 -6.71 -5.76 0.50
C HIS A 11 -5.58 -5.78 -0.55
N ALA A 12 -4.78 -6.85 -0.59
CA ALA A 12 -3.71 -7.08 -1.55
C ALA A 12 -2.66 -5.95 -1.61
N GLN A 13 -2.44 -5.30 -0.45
CA GLN A 13 -1.46 -4.22 -0.29
C GLN A 13 -0.02 -4.71 -0.11
N GLY A 14 0.23 -6.01 -0.34
CA GLY A 14 1.56 -6.61 -0.32
C GLY A 14 2.03 -7.03 1.08
N ILE A 15 3.33 -7.19 1.23
CA ILE A 15 3.97 -7.77 2.41
C ILE A 15 4.85 -6.72 3.08
N VAL A 16 4.82 -6.66 4.40
CA VAL A 16 5.60 -5.71 5.19
C VAL A 16 6.37 -6.40 6.33
N LEU A 17 7.44 -5.75 6.77
CA LEU A 17 8.14 -6.13 8.01
C LEU A 17 7.17 -5.97 9.18
N ARG A 18 7.05 -7.01 9.99
CA ARG A 18 6.29 -6.99 11.24
C ARG A 18 7.18 -6.49 12.38
N ASP A 19 8.31 -7.17 12.59
CA ASP A 19 9.29 -6.90 13.63
C ASP A 19 10.59 -7.67 13.39
N ILE A 20 11.61 -7.39 14.22
CA ILE A 20 12.86 -8.13 14.29
C ILE A 20 12.99 -8.64 15.73
N VAL A 21 13.03 -9.96 15.91
CA VAL A 21 13.00 -10.59 17.24
C VAL A 21 14.09 -11.64 17.39
N LYS A 22 14.50 -11.94 18.63
CA LYS A 22 15.40 -13.07 18.90
C LYS A 22 14.65 -14.38 18.69
N GLY A 23 15.33 -15.41 18.16
CA GLY A 23 14.71 -16.72 17.94
C GLY A 23 14.06 -17.31 19.20
N ALA A 24 14.64 -17.08 20.38
CA ALA A 24 14.11 -17.52 21.67
C ALA A 24 12.76 -16.89 22.05
N GLU A 25 12.39 -15.75 21.46
CA GLU A 25 11.13 -15.04 21.72
C GLU A 25 10.01 -15.50 20.77
N ILE A 26 10.33 -16.31 19.76
CA ILE A 26 9.36 -16.82 18.79
C ILE A 26 8.62 -18.03 19.38
N LYS A 27 7.37 -17.81 19.78
CA LYS A 27 6.53 -18.85 20.40
C LYS A 27 6.16 -19.99 19.43
N THR A 28 6.06 -19.70 18.15
CA THR A 28 5.62 -20.68 17.14
C THR A 28 6.79 -21.56 16.72
N LYS A 29 6.70 -22.87 16.99
CA LYS A 29 7.78 -23.83 16.76
C LYS A 29 8.19 -24.00 15.30
N LYS A 30 7.22 -23.94 14.38
CA LYS A 30 7.47 -24.10 12.93
C LYS A 30 7.47 -22.73 12.26
N GLN A 31 8.57 -22.43 11.58
CA GLN A 31 8.77 -21.22 10.79
C GLN A 31 9.14 -21.63 9.37
N GLN A 32 8.79 -20.80 8.41
CA GLN A 32 9.20 -20.93 7.01
C GLN A 32 9.98 -19.68 6.61
N VAL A 33 11.06 -19.87 5.86
CA VAL A 33 11.86 -18.77 5.32
C VAL A 33 11.23 -18.32 4.01
N CYS A 34 10.93 -17.02 3.93
CA CYS A 34 10.49 -16.36 2.70
C CYS A 34 11.70 -16.04 1.83
N ARG A 35 11.58 -16.29 0.54
CA ARG A 35 12.53 -15.84 -0.49
C ARG A 35 11.91 -14.74 -1.31
N LYS A 36 12.72 -13.75 -1.69
CA LYS A 36 12.29 -12.68 -2.60
C LYS A 36 11.66 -13.27 -3.87
N GLY A 37 10.55 -12.69 -4.30
CA GLY A 37 9.83 -13.13 -5.49
C GLY A 37 8.90 -14.32 -5.29
N GLU A 38 8.85 -14.95 -4.11
CA GLU A 38 7.82 -15.95 -3.80
C GLU A 38 6.46 -15.28 -3.62
N PHE A 39 5.40 -15.99 -3.99
CA PHE A 39 4.02 -15.61 -3.70
C PHE A 39 3.62 -16.12 -2.31
N LEU A 40 3.25 -15.22 -1.42
CA LEU A 40 2.86 -15.49 -0.04
C LEU A 40 1.35 -15.33 0.11
N VAL A 41 0.69 -16.34 0.68
CA VAL A 41 -0.75 -16.36 0.95
C VAL A 41 -0.98 -16.66 2.43
N ALA A 42 -1.74 -15.82 3.13
CA ALA A 42 -2.16 -16.10 4.50
C ALA A 42 -3.36 -17.06 4.51
N GLU A 43 -3.27 -18.14 5.29
CA GLU A 43 -4.30 -19.16 5.41
C GLU A 43 -5.68 -18.57 5.75
N ILE A 44 -5.74 -17.64 6.69
CA ILE A 44 -7.00 -17.06 7.18
C ILE A 44 -7.34 -15.75 6.45
N ASP A 45 -6.35 -14.86 6.30
CA ASP A 45 -6.59 -13.51 5.79
C ASP A 45 -6.64 -13.43 4.26
N ALA A 46 -6.39 -14.52 3.53
CA ALA A 46 -6.40 -14.50 2.05
C ALA A 46 -7.70 -13.95 1.46
N LYS A 47 -8.87 -14.27 2.05
CA LYS A 47 -10.18 -13.78 1.61
C LYS A 47 -10.33 -12.26 1.65
N ILE A 48 -9.66 -11.63 2.60
CA ILE A 48 -9.63 -10.17 2.73
C ILE A 48 -8.36 -9.59 2.09
N GLY A 49 -7.70 -10.33 1.20
CA GLY A 49 -6.55 -9.90 0.43
C GLY A 49 -5.22 -10.00 1.17
N GLY A 50 -5.11 -10.88 2.17
CA GLY A 50 -3.86 -11.22 2.86
C GLY A 50 -2.91 -12.03 1.97
N ILE A 51 -2.45 -11.42 0.88
CA ILE A 51 -1.63 -12.04 -0.17
C ILE A 51 -0.59 -11.03 -0.70
N GLY A 52 0.49 -11.52 -1.31
CA GLY A 52 1.42 -10.66 -2.04
C GLY A 52 2.68 -11.38 -2.50
N ILE A 53 3.56 -10.65 -3.18
CA ILE A 53 4.87 -11.13 -3.59
C ILE A 53 5.93 -10.63 -2.60
N VAL A 54 6.82 -11.51 -2.16
CA VAL A 54 7.88 -11.19 -1.19
C VAL A 54 8.85 -10.18 -1.81
N PRO A 55 8.95 -8.95 -1.25
CA PRO A 55 9.87 -7.94 -1.76
C PRO A 55 11.32 -8.23 -1.33
N GLU A 56 12.27 -7.63 -2.04
CA GLU A 56 13.70 -7.85 -1.87
C GLU A 56 14.21 -7.57 -0.44
N ASN A 57 13.67 -6.53 0.22
CA ASN A 57 14.06 -6.17 1.58
C ASN A 57 13.63 -7.20 2.65
N LEU A 58 12.73 -8.11 2.29
CA LEU A 58 12.21 -9.20 3.12
C LEU A 58 12.76 -10.57 2.71
N ASP A 59 13.77 -10.63 1.84
CA ASP A 59 14.49 -11.88 1.57
C ASP A 59 15.09 -12.43 2.88
N GLY A 60 14.87 -13.72 3.13
CA GLY A 60 15.30 -14.39 4.36
C GLY A 60 14.45 -14.07 5.60
N ALA A 61 13.35 -13.31 5.46
CA ALA A 61 12.38 -13.15 6.55
C ALA A 61 11.66 -14.47 6.83
N ILE A 62 11.02 -14.57 8.00
CA ILE A 62 10.27 -15.77 8.39
C ILE A 62 8.79 -15.50 8.62
N VAL A 63 7.99 -16.52 8.36
CA VAL A 63 6.54 -16.57 8.62
C VAL A 63 6.18 -17.86 9.35
N SER A 64 5.04 -17.84 10.05
CA SER A 64 4.48 -19.05 10.67
C SER A 64 3.93 -20.02 9.64
N SER A 65 3.63 -21.25 10.07
CA SER A 65 2.98 -22.29 9.24
C SER A 65 1.56 -21.96 8.75
N HIS A 66 1.00 -20.81 9.13
CA HIS A 66 -0.29 -20.30 8.63
C HIS A 66 -0.13 -19.45 7.36
N TYR A 67 1.05 -19.52 6.76
CA TYR A 67 1.34 -18.90 5.48
C TYR A 67 1.80 -19.97 4.51
N PHE A 68 1.36 -19.83 3.26
CA PHE A 68 1.80 -20.68 2.17
C PHE A 68 2.66 -19.85 1.23
N LEU A 69 3.83 -20.40 0.89
CA LEU A 69 4.80 -19.82 -0.03
C LEU A 69 4.77 -20.63 -1.32
N PHE A 70 4.70 -19.94 -2.45
CA PHE A 70 4.71 -20.53 -3.78
C PHE A 70 5.83 -19.91 -4.60
N GLU A 71 6.62 -20.77 -5.24
CA GLU A 71 7.58 -20.35 -6.24
C GLU A 71 6.85 -19.96 -7.52
N ILE A 72 7.25 -18.83 -8.10
CA ILE A 72 6.66 -18.32 -9.34
C ILE A 72 7.54 -18.78 -10.51
N ASN A 73 6.96 -19.53 -11.45
CA ASN A 73 7.66 -19.91 -12.67
C ASN A 73 7.70 -18.72 -13.67
N GLU A 74 8.81 -17.99 -13.64
CA GLU A 74 9.03 -16.79 -14.47
C GLU A 74 9.13 -17.07 -15.97
N SER A 75 9.27 -18.34 -16.38
CA SER A 75 9.19 -18.72 -17.80
C SER A 75 7.76 -18.68 -18.35
N LEU A 76 6.76 -18.69 -17.47
CA LEU A 76 5.34 -18.66 -17.83
C LEU A 76 4.65 -17.35 -17.45
N ILE A 77 5.01 -16.78 -16.29
CA ILE A 77 4.34 -15.60 -15.75
C ILE A 77 5.33 -14.57 -15.22
N ASN A 78 5.14 -13.34 -15.64
CA ASN A 78 5.84 -12.18 -15.10
C ASN A 78 5.29 -11.85 -13.70
N LYS A 79 6.18 -11.68 -12.71
CA LYS A 79 5.80 -11.42 -11.31
C LYS A 79 4.95 -10.16 -11.15
N GLN A 80 5.24 -9.10 -11.90
CA GLN A 80 4.56 -7.81 -11.81
C GLN A 80 3.16 -7.93 -12.41
N PHE A 81 3.03 -8.68 -13.50
CA PHE A 81 1.72 -9.05 -14.04
C PHE A 81 0.87 -9.79 -13.00
N LEU A 82 1.44 -10.81 -12.33
CA LEU A 82 0.75 -11.51 -11.24
C LEU A 82 0.37 -10.56 -10.11
N ASN A 83 1.28 -9.69 -9.68
CA ASN A 83 1.05 -8.72 -8.61
C ASN A 83 -0.09 -7.74 -8.93
N PHE A 84 -0.29 -7.37 -10.21
CA PHE A 84 -1.47 -6.62 -10.62
C PHE A 84 -2.72 -7.49 -10.68
N PHE A 85 -2.62 -8.70 -11.23
CA PHE A 85 -3.75 -9.62 -11.38
C PHE A 85 -4.38 -10.00 -10.04
N ILE A 86 -3.59 -10.25 -9.00
CA ILE A 86 -4.11 -10.62 -7.66
C ILE A 86 -4.93 -9.51 -6.99
N ARG A 87 -4.88 -8.28 -7.52
CA ARG A 87 -5.67 -7.13 -7.04
C ARG A 87 -6.96 -6.93 -7.81
N THR A 88 -7.18 -7.71 -8.87
CA THR A 88 -8.38 -7.61 -9.70
C THR A 88 -9.56 -8.31 -9.03
N PRO A 89 -10.81 -7.86 -9.29
CA PRO A 89 -12.00 -8.56 -8.83
C PRO A 89 -12.01 -10.03 -9.25
N ILE A 90 -11.55 -10.35 -10.46
CA ILE A 90 -11.48 -11.72 -11.00
C ILE A 90 -10.70 -12.66 -10.06
N PHE A 91 -9.60 -12.19 -9.47
CA PHE A 91 -8.84 -12.99 -8.52
C PHE A 91 -9.51 -13.02 -7.15
N CYS A 92 -9.97 -11.88 -6.65
CA CYS A 92 -10.66 -11.78 -5.36
C CYS A 92 -11.92 -12.67 -5.30
N ASP A 93 -12.70 -12.73 -6.38
CA ASP A 93 -13.93 -13.50 -6.47
C ASP A 93 -13.66 -15.01 -6.38
N GLN A 94 -12.55 -15.48 -6.96
CA GLN A 94 -12.13 -16.89 -6.84
C GLN A 94 -11.81 -17.28 -5.40
N ILE A 95 -11.20 -16.38 -4.63
CA ILE A 95 -10.93 -16.60 -3.21
C ILE A 95 -12.22 -16.49 -2.39
N ALA A 96 -13.09 -15.53 -2.70
CA ALA A 96 -14.34 -15.30 -1.98
C ALA A 96 -15.34 -16.45 -2.15
N ALA A 97 -15.37 -17.09 -3.32
CA ALA A 97 -16.23 -18.24 -3.61
C ALA A 97 -15.92 -19.49 -2.75
N GLN A 98 -14.76 -19.53 -2.08
CA GLN A 98 -14.36 -20.67 -1.25
C GLN A 98 -14.99 -20.63 0.14
N GLY A 99 -16.08 -21.39 0.35
CA GLY A 99 -16.68 -21.65 1.67
C GLY A 99 -17.60 -20.54 2.20
N SER A 100 -18.70 -20.95 2.83
CA SER A 100 -19.84 -20.10 3.23
C SER A 100 -19.60 -19.21 4.46
N THR A 101 -18.45 -19.33 5.13
CA THR A 101 -18.13 -18.54 6.34
C THR A 101 -16.86 -17.69 6.14
N ASN A 102 -16.80 -16.55 6.84
CA ASN A 102 -15.63 -15.65 6.88
C ASN A 102 -14.35 -16.31 7.46
N TYR A 103 -14.45 -17.55 7.96
CA TYR A 103 -13.37 -18.35 8.54
C TYR A 103 -12.95 -19.54 7.67
N ALA A 104 -13.41 -19.64 6.42
CA ALA A 104 -12.94 -20.71 5.53
C ALA A 104 -11.46 -20.45 5.19
N ALA A 105 -10.60 -21.25 5.83
CA ALA A 105 -9.17 -21.21 5.67
C ALA A 105 -8.80 -21.66 4.26
N ILE A 106 -8.02 -20.83 3.55
CA ILE A 106 -7.47 -21.19 2.24
C ILE A 106 -6.42 -22.29 2.43
N ARG A 107 -6.38 -23.25 1.52
CA ARG A 107 -5.39 -24.33 1.47
C ARG A 107 -4.52 -24.18 0.23
N PRO A 108 -3.30 -24.75 0.23
CA PRO A 108 -2.45 -24.72 -0.97
C PRO A 108 -3.13 -25.28 -2.22
N SER A 109 -3.95 -26.33 -2.07
CA SER A 109 -4.73 -26.90 -3.17
C SER A 109 -5.68 -25.90 -3.83
N ASP A 110 -6.26 -24.99 -3.04
CA ASP A 110 -7.21 -23.99 -3.55
C ASP A 110 -6.44 -22.96 -4.39
N VAL A 111 -5.30 -22.50 -3.88
CA VAL A 111 -4.43 -21.53 -4.58
C VAL A 111 -3.94 -22.09 -5.91
N LEU A 112 -3.54 -23.36 -5.94
CA LEU A 112 -3.11 -24.04 -7.16
C LEU A 112 -4.25 -24.29 -8.16
N GLY A 113 -5.51 -24.22 -7.70
CA GLY A 113 -6.71 -24.35 -8.53
C GLY A 113 -7.22 -23.04 -9.13
N TYR A 114 -6.67 -21.88 -8.74
CA TYR A 114 -7.12 -20.59 -9.26
C TYR A 114 -6.72 -20.42 -10.73
N SER A 115 -7.68 -19.94 -11.53
CA SER A 115 -7.50 -19.61 -12.93
C SER A 115 -6.81 -18.26 -13.07
N ILE A 116 -5.71 -18.25 -13.83
CA ILE A 116 -4.92 -17.07 -14.16
C ILE A 116 -4.89 -16.93 -15.69
N PRO A 117 -5.25 -15.76 -16.26
CA PRO A 117 -5.06 -15.51 -17.68
C PRO A 117 -3.56 -15.41 -17.97
N LEU A 118 -3.06 -16.27 -18.84
CA LEU A 118 -1.64 -16.35 -19.20
C LEU A 118 -1.44 -15.97 -20.67
N PRO A 119 -1.50 -14.68 -21.04
CA PRO A 119 -1.08 -14.25 -22.37
C PRO A 119 0.45 -14.44 -22.52
N PRO A 120 1.00 -14.37 -23.74
CA PRO A 120 2.45 -14.46 -23.95
C PRO A 120 3.24 -13.48 -23.09
N LEU A 121 4.47 -13.81 -22.69
CA LEU A 121 5.28 -12.98 -21.79
C LEU A 121 5.49 -11.54 -22.30
N GLU A 122 5.57 -11.35 -23.62
CA GLU A 122 5.65 -10.02 -24.22
C GLU A 122 4.39 -9.19 -23.96
N GLU A 123 3.22 -9.81 -24.08
CA GLU A 123 1.94 -9.18 -23.81
C GLU A 123 1.78 -8.89 -22.31
N GLN A 124 2.24 -9.79 -21.43
CA GLN A 124 2.28 -9.53 -20.00
C GLN A 124 3.14 -8.29 -19.67
N ARG A 125 4.33 -8.17 -20.29
CA ARG A 125 5.20 -6.99 -20.14
C ARG A 125 4.55 -5.72 -20.67
N ARG A 126 3.87 -5.79 -21.82
CA ARG A 126 3.13 -4.65 -22.40
C ARG A 126 2.03 -4.17 -21.46
N ILE A 127 1.27 -5.09 -20.88
CA ILE A 127 0.21 -4.79 -19.89
C ILE A 127 0.82 -4.13 -18.66
N VAL A 128 1.89 -4.71 -18.09
CA VAL A 128 2.61 -4.15 -16.94
C VAL A 128 3.06 -2.71 -17.21
N GLY A 129 3.72 -2.46 -18.34
CA GLY A 129 4.18 -1.12 -18.70
C GLY A 129 3.03 -0.11 -18.81
N ARG A 130 1.89 -0.51 -19.38
CA ARG A 130 0.71 0.36 -19.46
C ARG A 130 0.10 0.66 -18.09
N VAL A 131 0.03 -0.34 -17.20
CA VAL A 131 -0.48 -0.15 -15.84
C VAL A 131 0.44 0.77 -15.05
N GLU A 132 1.76 0.58 -15.13
CA GLU A 132 2.74 1.43 -14.46
C GLU A 132 2.69 2.88 -14.93
N GLU A 133 2.54 3.12 -16.24
CA GLU A 133 2.33 4.46 -16.79
C GLU A 133 1.09 5.14 -16.19
N LEU A 134 -0.03 4.41 -16.09
CA LEU A 134 -1.27 4.94 -15.52
C LEU A 134 -1.13 5.21 -14.02
N VAL A 135 -0.48 4.32 -13.28
CA VAL A 135 -0.17 4.51 -11.85
C VAL A 135 0.70 5.75 -11.64
N GLY A 136 1.70 5.96 -12.52
CA GLY A 136 2.54 7.16 -12.51
C GLY A 136 1.72 8.44 -12.69
N LYS A 137 0.86 8.51 -13.72
CA LYS A 137 -0.03 9.65 -13.95
C LYS A 137 -0.97 9.93 -12.78
N ILE A 138 -1.52 8.88 -12.15
CA ILE A 138 -2.35 9.03 -10.94
C ILE A 138 -1.53 9.64 -9.79
N GLY A 139 -0.26 9.23 -9.64
CA GLY A 139 0.65 9.80 -8.65
C GLY A 139 0.91 11.29 -8.87
N GLU A 140 1.18 11.70 -10.11
CA GLU A 140 1.38 13.11 -10.48
C GLU A 140 0.15 13.96 -10.18
N VAL A 141 -1.04 13.50 -10.60
CA VAL A 141 -2.31 14.20 -10.34
C VAL A 141 -2.56 14.35 -8.84
N ARG A 142 -2.28 13.32 -8.03
CA ARG A 142 -2.40 13.39 -6.58
C ARG A 142 -1.44 14.40 -5.96
N SER A 143 -0.19 14.44 -6.43
CA SER A 143 0.81 15.41 -5.96
C SER A 143 0.42 16.84 -6.28
N LEU A 144 -0.03 17.10 -7.51
CA LEU A 144 -0.50 18.43 -7.92
C LEU A 144 -1.72 18.88 -7.10
N ARG A 145 -2.68 17.97 -6.88
CA ARG A 145 -3.85 18.26 -6.04
C ARG A 145 -3.46 18.60 -4.60
N GLN A 146 -2.48 17.90 -4.04
CA GLN A 146 -1.99 18.16 -2.68
C GLN A 146 -1.35 19.55 -2.57
N LYS A 147 -0.50 19.93 -3.53
CA LYS A 147 0.11 21.27 -3.57
C LYS A 147 -0.93 22.38 -3.69
N ALA A 148 -1.92 22.20 -4.57
CA ALA A 148 -3.02 23.17 -4.72
C ALA A 148 -3.83 23.37 -3.43
N LEU A 149 -4.07 22.29 -2.67
CA LEU A 149 -4.73 22.37 -1.36
C LEU A 149 -3.88 23.13 -0.33
N GLU A 150 -2.57 22.90 -0.31
CA GLU A 150 -1.64 23.59 0.58
C GLU A 150 -1.58 25.10 0.28
N GLU A 151 -1.48 25.48 -1.01
CA GLU A 151 -1.50 26.87 -1.46
C GLU A 151 -2.84 27.55 -1.12
N THR A 152 -3.97 26.88 -1.36
CA THR A 152 -5.30 27.40 -1.02
C THR A 152 -5.44 27.64 0.48
N MET A 153 -4.94 26.71 1.31
CA MET A 153 -4.95 26.86 2.76
C MET A 153 -4.06 28.01 3.23
N LEU A 154 -2.95 28.28 2.54
CA LEU A 154 -2.07 29.42 2.86
C LEU A 154 -2.76 30.75 2.55
N ILE A 155 -3.38 30.87 1.36
CA ILE A 155 -4.16 32.05 0.96
C ILE A 155 -5.33 32.28 1.93
N TYR A 156 -6.03 31.21 2.31
CA TYR A 156 -7.11 31.30 3.29
C TYR A 156 -6.62 31.85 4.63
N LYS A 157 -5.52 31.30 5.17
CA LYS A 157 -4.92 31.78 6.43
C LYS A 157 -4.49 33.24 6.34
N SER A 158 -3.85 33.66 5.23
CA SER A 158 -3.42 35.05 5.07
C SER A 158 -4.62 36.00 4.98
N ALA A 159 -5.66 35.64 4.21
CA ALA A 159 -6.87 36.45 4.08
C ALA A 159 -7.59 36.61 5.43
N VAL A 160 -7.75 35.53 6.19
CA VAL A 160 -8.35 35.57 7.54
C VAL A 160 -7.50 36.43 8.48
N ALA A 161 -6.18 36.31 8.46
CA ALA A 161 -5.30 37.12 9.29
C ALA A 161 -5.43 38.62 8.96
N SER A 162 -5.52 38.99 7.69
CA SER A 162 -5.73 40.38 7.27
C SER A 162 -7.09 40.95 7.68
N LEU A 163 -8.15 40.12 7.70
CA LEU A 163 -9.50 40.55 8.09
C LEU A 163 -9.68 40.70 9.60
N ILE A 164 -8.93 39.93 10.41
CA ILE A 164 -9.05 39.95 11.88
C ILE A 164 -8.13 41.01 12.52
N GLN A 165 -7.09 41.48 11.82
CA GLN A 165 -6.26 42.57 12.34
C GLN A 165 -7.10 43.85 12.50
N PRO A 166 -7.15 44.45 13.71
CA PRO A 166 -7.88 45.68 13.92
C PRO A 166 -7.26 46.77 13.06
N ASN A 167 -8.10 47.49 12.32
CA ASN A 167 -7.72 48.61 11.47
C ASN A 167 -7.06 49.71 12.33
N THR A 168 -5.74 49.64 12.50
CA THR A 168 -4.92 50.64 13.19
C THR A 168 -4.68 51.82 12.26
N ASN A 169 -5.77 52.43 11.80
CA ASN A 169 -5.69 53.75 11.19
C ASN A 169 -6.94 54.56 11.55
N LYS A 170 -6.99 55.03 12.80
CA LYS A 170 -7.84 56.16 13.19
C LYS A 170 -6.97 57.36 13.52
N SER A 171 -7.02 58.32 12.60
CA SER A 171 -6.95 59.77 12.80
C SER A 171 -5.70 60.37 13.47
N HIS A 172 -4.82 60.90 12.62
CA HIS A 172 -4.06 62.11 12.92
C HIS A 172 -5.03 63.26 13.17
N ILE A 173 -5.16 63.72 14.41
CA ILE A 173 -5.90 64.94 14.77
C ILE A 173 -4.87 66.08 14.77
N PRO A 174 -5.00 67.13 13.95
CA PRO A 174 -4.12 68.30 14.06
C PRO A 174 -4.51 69.12 15.30
N HIS A 175 -3.54 69.41 16.15
CA HIS A 175 -3.71 70.35 17.26
C HIS A 175 -3.98 71.79 16.74
N PRO A 176 -4.94 72.53 17.29
CA PRO A 176 -5.13 73.93 16.95
C PRO A 176 -4.05 74.79 17.63
N LYS A 177 -3.41 75.68 16.85
CA LYS A 177 -2.50 76.71 17.35
C LYS A 177 -3.29 77.70 18.21
N LEU A 178 -2.93 77.82 19.49
CA LEU A 178 -3.37 78.93 20.35
C LEU A 178 -2.56 80.18 19.99
N SER A 179 -3.26 81.21 19.51
CA SER A 179 -2.74 82.55 19.29
C SER A 179 -2.49 83.23 20.64
N GLN A 180 -1.27 83.71 20.84
CA GLN A 180 -0.94 84.68 21.89
C GLN A 180 -1.67 86.01 21.63
N ARG A 181 -2.15 86.64 22.71
CA ARG A 181 -2.31 88.09 22.87
C ARG A 181 -1.64 88.46 24.18
#